data_AF-A0A660MMP3-F1
#
_entry.id   AF-A0A660MMP3-F1
#
_cell.length_a   1.000
_cell.length_b   1.000
_cell.length_c   1.000
_cell.angle_alpha   90.00
_cell.angle_beta   90.00
_cell.angle_gamma   90.00
#
_symmetry.space_group_name_H-M   'P 1'
#
loop_
_entity.id
_entity.type
_entity.pdbx_description
1 polymer ?
#
loop_
_entity_poly.entity_id
_entity_poly.type
_entity_poly.pdbx_seq_one_letter_code
_entity_poly.pdbx_strand_id
1 'polypeptide(L)'
;MNDLLYTTTALLDATRRLLPFNLLLAALNGWRADSMLTLIVWSLLTLAALWLHWRIAFDVAIFRRWMNENADISAFDTALADLGLRRARPHVPLAERCRGAARLCKRLLLLTLLQTVATVISACT
;
A
#
# COMPACT_ATOMS: atom_id res chain seq x y z
N MET A 1 11.42 20.13 -5.52
CA MET A 1 10.82 18.89 -6.06
C MET A 1 11.31 17.64 -5.32
N ASN A 2 12.60 17.57 -4.97
CA ASN A 2 13.16 16.50 -4.15
C ASN A 2 12.51 16.36 -2.76
N ASP A 3 12.12 17.46 -2.12
CA ASP A 3 11.45 17.39 -0.80
C ASP A 3 10.13 16.62 -0.84
N LEU A 4 9.30 16.85 -1.86
CA LEU A 4 8.02 16.14 -2.00
C LEU A 4 8.23 14.63 -2.17
N LEU A 5 9.22 14.24 -2.98
CA LEU A 5 9.58 12.84 -3.20
C LEU A 5 10.13 12.19 -1.93
N TYR A 6 11.00 12.92 -1.21
CA TYR A 6 11.55 12.49 0.08
C TYR A 6 10.45 12.27 1.13
N THR A 7 9.62 13.28 1.38
CA THR A 7 8.52 13.19 2.35
C THR A 7 7.55 12.07 1.98
N THR A 8 7.22 11.92 0.70
CA THR A 8 6.31 10.84 0.25
C THR A 8 6.95 9.47 0.48
N THR A 9 8.22 9.31 0.16
CA THR A 9 8.94 8.04 0.37
C THR A 9 9.00 7.68 1.86
N ALA A 10 9.32 8.65 2.72
CA ALA A 10 9.33 8.46 4.17
C ALA A 10 7.95 8.07 4.72
N LEU A 11 6.88 8.71 4.24
CA LEU A 11 5.51 8.37 4.61
C LEU A 11 5.16 6.92 4.24
N LEU A 12 5.45 6.52 3.00
CA LEU A 12 5.17 5.16 2.54
C LEU A 12 5.97 4.13 3.35
N ASP A 13 7.24 4.41 3.62
CA ASP A 13 8.11 3.55 4.41
C ASP A 13 7.60 3.39 5.85
N ALA A 14 7.15 4.49 6.47
CA ALA A 14 6.52 4.44 7.79
C ALA A 14 5.23 3.60 7.77
N THR A 15 4.41 3.71 6.72
CA THR A 15 3.14 2.98 6.62
C THR A 15 3.36 1.46 6.51
N ARG A 16 4.49 1.01 5.92
CA ARG A 16 4.84 -0.43 5.86
C ARG A 16 5.01 -1.08 7.23
N ARG A 17 5.31 -0.29 8.27
CA ARG A 17 5.42 -0.79 9.65
C ARG A 17 4.09 -1.32 10.21
N LEU A 18 2.97 -1.03 9.55
CA LEU A 18 1.65 -1.59 9.90
C LEU A 18 1.46 -3.04 9.46
N LEU A 19 2.32 -3.59 8.59
CA LEU A 19 2.21 -4.97 8.13
C LEU A 19 2.12 -6.00 9.27
N PRO A 20 3.07 -6.06 10.22
CA PRO A 20 2.99 -7.01 11.33
C PRO A 20 1.72 -6.82 12.16
N PHE A 21 1.25 -5.58 12.33
CA PHE A 21 0.01 -5.29 13.05
C PHE A 21 -1.22 -5.85 12.33
N ASN A 22 -1.35 -5.61 11.02
CA ASN A 22 -2.47 -6.12 10.22
C ASN A 22 -2.47 -7.65 10.16
N LEU A 23 -1.29 -8.28 10.10
CA LEU A 23 -1.14 -9.73 10.15
C LEU A 23 -1.50 -10.30 11.53
N LEU A 24 -1.14 -9.60 12.61
CA LEU A 24 -1.52 -10.00 13.97
C LEU A 24 -3.04 -9.96 14.15
N LEU A 25 -3.71 -8.90 13.69
CA LEU A 25 -5.17 -8.82 13.71
C LEU A 25 -5.81 -9.95 12.90
N ALA A 26 -5.28 -10.24 11.71
CA ALA A 26 -5.75 -11.34 10.89
C ALA A 26 -5.59 -12.71 11.58
N ALA A 27 -4.42 -12.97 12.18
CA ALA A 27 -4.15 -14.22 12.88
C ALA A 27 -5.06 -14.39 14.11
N LEU A 28 -5.24 -13.33 14.90
CA LEU A 28 -6.10 -13.36 16.09
C LEU A 28 -7.55 -13.66 15.72
N ASN A 29 -8.08 -13.01 14.68
CA ASN A 29 -9.47 -13.22 14.28
C ASN A 29 -9.66 -14.51 13.49
N GLY A 30 -8.65 -14.97 12.74
CA GLY A 30 -8.66 -16.29 12.12
C GLY A 30 -8.69 -17.40 13.16
N TRP A 31 -7.97 -17.25 14.28
CA TRP A 31 -8.01 -18.17 15.41
C TRP A 31 -9.37 -18.17 16.12
N ARG A 32 -10.01 -17.01 16.26
CA ARG A 32 -11.34 -16.85 16.90
C ARG A 32 -12.50 -17.18 15.97
N ALA A 33 -12.27 -17.44 14.69
CA ALA A 33 -13.33 -17.59 13.72
C ALA A 33 -14.14 -18.87 14.01
N ASP A 34 -15.43 -18.68 14.23
CA ASP A 34 -16.44 -19.69 14.56
C ASP A 34 -17.25 -20.11 13.32
N SER A 35 -17.21 -19.29 12.26
CA SER A 35 -17.96 -19.52 11.03
C SER A 35 -17.07 -19.42 9.79
N MET A 36 -17.43 -20.16 8.75
CA MET A 36 -16.79 -20.09 7.43
C MET A 36 -16.89 -18.67 6.84
N LEU A 37 -17.99 -17.96 7.10
CA LEU A 37 -18.17 -16.58 6.66
C LEU A 37 -17.12 -15.66 7.30
N THR A 38 -16.91 -15.78 8.62
CA THR A 38 -15.90 -15.02 9.36
C THR A 38 -14.50 -15.26 8.78
N LEU A 39 -14.15 -16.51 8.50
CA LEU A 39 -12.88 -16.86 7.86
C LEU A 39 -12.72 -16.23 6.47
N ILE A 40 -13.75 -16.26 5.63
CA ILE A 40 -13.73 -15.65 4.30
C ILE A 40 -13.52 -14.13 4.40
N VAL A 41 -14.27 -13.45 5.28
CA VAL A 41 -14.15 -12.00 5.48
C VAL A 41 -12.73 -11.62 5.91
N TRP A 42 -12.18 -12.30 6.92
CA TRP A 42 -10.83 -12.02 7.41
C TRP A 42 -9.75 -12.36 6.38
N SER A 43 -9.95 -13.42 5.58
CA SER A 43 -9.05 -13.75 4.47
C SER A 43 -9.05 -12.64 3.41
N LEU A 44 -10.22 -12.12 3.01
CA LEU A 44 -10.34 -11.04 2.05
C LEU A 44 -9.71 -9.73 2.56
N LEU A 45 -9.94 -9.37 3.82
CA LEU A 45 -9.31 -8.20 4.45
C LEU A 45 -7.78 -8.34 4.47
N THR A 46 -7.29 -9.53 4.79
CA THR A 46 -5.85 -9.83 4.83
C THR A 46 -5.22 -9.75 3.43
N LEU A 47 -5.86 -10.34 2.42
CA LEU A 47 -5.39 -10.26 1.03
C LEU A 47 -5.38 -8.81 0.53
N ALA A 48 -6.41 -8.03 0.83
CA ALA A 48 -6.46 -6.61 0.49
C ALA A 48 -5.32 -5.82 1.18
N ALA A 49 -5.04 -6.10 2.45
CA ALA A 49 -3.94 -5.48 3.19
C ALA A 49 -2.58 -5.85 2.61
N LEU A 50 -2.35 -7.13 2.33
CA LEU A 50 -1.13 -7.64 1.71
C LEU A 50 -0.90 -7.02 0.33
N TRP A 51 -1.95 -6.91 -0.48
CA TRP A 51 -1.87 -6.26 -1.79
C TRP A 51 -1.49 -4.79 -1.66
N LEU A 52 -2.07 -4.05 -0.71
CA LEU A 52 -1.71 -2.65 -0.44
C LEU A 52 -0.26 -2.51 0.04
N HIS A 53 0.19 -3.37 0.95
CA HIS A 53 1.57 -3.40 1.45
C HIS A 53 2.57 -3.68 0.33
N TRP A 54 2.28 -4.66 -0.53
CA TRP A 54 3.10 -4.97 -1.70
C TRP A 54 3.19 -3.76 -2.65
N ARG A 55 2.03 -3.16 -2.98
CA ARG A 55 1.97 -2.00 -3.88
C ARG A 55 2.75 -0.81 -3.32
N ILE A 56 2.62 -0.53 -2.02
CA ILE A 56 3.35 0.54 -1.33
C ILE A 56 4.85 0.23 -1.31
N ALA A 57 5.27 -1.00 -1.02
CA ALA A 57 6.67 -1.39 -1.02
C ALA A 57 7.33 -1.19 -2.39
N PHE A 58 6.60 -1.52 -3.46
CA PHE A 58 7.03 -1.29 -4.82
C PHE A 58 7.17 0.21 -5.14
N ASP A 59 6.18 1.05 -4.76
CA ASP A 59 6.27 2.50 -4.94
C ASP A 59 7.45 3.12 -4.16
N VAL A 60 7.74 2.64 -2.94
CA VAL A 60 8.93 3.06 -2.17
C VAL A 60 10.21 2.73 -2.92
N ALA A 61 10.33 1.51 -3.45
CA ALA A 61 11.54 1.09 -4.17
C ALA A 61 11.80 1.97 -5.40
N ILE A 62 10.76 2.28 -6.16
CA ILE A 62 10.84 3.20 -7.32
C ILE A 62 11.25 4.60 -6.86
N PHE A 63 10.58 5.15 -5.85
CA PHE A 63 10.86 6.52 -5.40
C PHE A 63 12.27 6.66 -4.82
N ARG A 64 12.75 5.66 -4.07
CA ARG A 64 14.15 5.59 -3.61
C ARG A 64 15.13 5.58 -4.78
N ARG A 65 14.84 4.83 -5.85
CA ARG A 65 15.68 4.81 -7.05
C ARG A 65 15.74 6.19 -7.72
N TRP A 66 14.60 6.85 -7.86
CA TRP A 66 14.54 8.21 -8.40
C TRP A 66 15.30 9.24 -7.56
N MET A 67 15.30 9.09 -6.23
CA MET A 67 16.08 9.97 -5.34
C MET A 67 17.59 9.74 -5.45
N ASN A 68 18.04 8.49 -5.48
CA ASN A 68 19.47 8.17 -5.35
C ASN A 68 20.29 8.41 -6.62
N GLU A 69 19.68 8.26 -7.80
CA GLU A 69 20.42 8.25 -9.07
C GLU A 69 20.16 9.47 -9.94
N ASN A 70 19.42 10.48 -9.44
CA ASN A 70 18.84 11.53 -10.27
C ASN A 70 18.12 10.90 -11.50
N ALA A 71 17.56 9.71 -11.29
CA ALA A 71 17.19 8.82 -12.38
C ALA A 71 16.12 9.47 -13.24
N ASP A 72 16.30 9.33 -14.55
CA ASP A 72 15.40 9.94 -15.51
C ASP A 72 14.02 9.27 -15.46
N ILE A 73 13.05 10.01 -14.89
CA ILE A 73 11.65 9.59 -14.81
C ILE A 73 11.09 9.33 -16.22
N SER A 74 11.56 10.07 -17.23
CA SER A 74 11.12 9.89 -18.61
C SER A 74 11.65 8.60 -19.24
N ALA A 75 12.89 8.19 -18.89
CA ALA A 75 13.43 6.90 -19.31
C ALA A 75 12.64 5.73 -18.70
N PHE A 76 12.23 5.86 -17.43
CA PHE A 76 11.34 4.87 -16.79
C PHE A 76 9.98 4.78 -17.49
N ASP A 77 9.37 5.93 -17.83
CA ASP A 77 8.09 5.96 -18.55
C ASP A 77 8.17 5.41 -19.97
N THR A 78 9.34 5.54 -20.61
CA THR A 78 9.63 4.98 -21.93
C THR A 78 9.78 3.47 -21.85
N ALA A 79 10.57 2.97 -20.90
CA ALA A 79 10.70 1.52 -20.67
C ALA A 79 9.36 0.86 -20.33
N LEU A 80 8.49 1.53 -19.55
CA LEU A 80 7.13 1.06 -19.29
C LEU A 80 6.27 1.00 -20.56
N ALA A 81 6.43 1.95 -21.49
CA ALA A 81 5.72 1.95 -22.76
C ALA A 81 6.21 0.81 -23.66
N ASP A 82 7.53 0.61 -23.75
CA ASP A 82 8.15 -0.44 -24.57
C ASP A 82 7.77 -1.84 -24.08
N LEU A 83 7.64 -2.02 -22.77
CA LEU A 83 7.18 -3.27 -22.17
C LEU A 83 5.65 -3.49 -22.29
N GLY A 84 4.90 -2.57 -22.90
CA GLY A 84 3.43 -2.63 -22.99
C GLY A 84 2.73 -2.51 -21.63
N LEU A 85 3.44 -2.07 -20.58
CA LEU A 85 2.93 -1.94 -19.21
C LEU A 85 2.31 -0.56 -18.95
N ARG A 86 2.56 0.41 -19.83
CA ARG A 86 1.98 1.75 -19.74
C ARG A 86 0.53 1.73 -20.22
N ARG A 87 -0.41 2.09 -19.33
CA ARG A 87 -1.78 2.43 -19.77
C ARG A 87 -1.71 3.61 -20.74
N ALA A 88 -2.65 3.69 -21.68
CA ALA A 88 -2.85 4.83 -22.59
C ALA A 88 -3.33 6.10 -21.87
N ARG A 89 -2.67 6.47 -20.77
CA ARG A 89 -2.89 7.71 -20.02
C ARG A 89 -1.82 8.74 -20.42
N PRO A 90 -2.17 10.03 -20.37
CA PRO A 90 -1.20 11.10 -20.55
C PRO A 90 -0.11 11.02 -19.49
N HIS A 91 1.06 11.59 -19.81
CA HIS A 91 2.19 11.68 -18.90
C HIS A 91 1.74 12.24 -17.55
N VAL A 92 2.01 11.49 -16.48
CA VAL A 92 1.57 11.86 -15.12
C VAL A 92 2.73 12.56 -14.41
N PRO A 93 2.56 13.83 -13.99
CA PRO A 93 3.62 14.58 -13.32
C PRO A 93 3.95 13.94 -11.97
N LEU A 94 5.19 14.12 -11.51
CA LEU A 94 5.69 13.52 -10.27
C LEU A 94 4.79 13.82 -9.06
N ALA A 95 4.30 15.06 -8.93
CA ALA A 95 3.41 15.45 -7.84
C ALA A 95 2.10 14.62 -7.81
N GLU A 96 1.58 14.26 -8.97
CA GLU A 96 0.37 13.43 -9.06
C GLU A 96 0.65 11.96 -8.75
N ARG A 97 1.85 11.46 -9.09
CA ARG A 97 2.34 10.14 -8.63
C ARG A 97 2.42 10.09 -7.10
N CYS A 98 3.01 11.11 -6.48
CA CYS A 98 3.09 11.23 -5.03
C CYS A 98 1.70 11.31 -4.37
N ARG A 99 0.76 12.07 -4.94
CA ARG A 99 -0.64 12.09 -4.47
C ARG A 99 -1.30 10.72 -4.61
N GLY A 100 -1.02 9.98 -5.69
CA GLY A 100 -1.46 8.59 -5.88
C GLY A 100 -0.96 7.66 -4.78
N ALA A 101 0.34 7.72 -4.49
CA ALA A 101 0.97 6.96 -3.43
C ALA A 101 0.38 7.32 -2.05
N ALA A 102 0.18 8.60 -1.76
CA ALA A 102 -0.45 9.05 -0.51
C ALA A 102 -1.90 8.55 -0.37
N ARG A 103 -2.67 8.48 -1.47
CA ARG A 103 -4.01 7.87 -1.46
C ARG A 103 -3.96 6.38 -1.12
N LEU A 104 -2.92 5.65 -1.55
CA LEU A 104 -2.72 4.26 -1.17
C LEU A 104 -2.44 4.13 0.34
N CYS A 105 -1.59 5.01 0.91
CA CYS A 105 -1.39 5.05 2.37
C CYS A 105 -2.70 5.29 3.13
N LYS A 106 -3.53 6.24 2.67
CA LYS A 106 -4.85 6.48 3.28
C LYS A 106 -5.74 5.24 3.23
N ARG A 107 -5.77 4.52 2.09
CA ARG A 107 -6.54 3.27 1.98
C ARG A 107 -6.05 2.20 2.94
N LEU A 108 -4.73 2.06 3.10
CA LEU A 108 -4.16 1.11 4.05
C LEU A 108 -4.50 1.48 5.50
N LEU A 109 -4.44 2.77 5.84
CA LEU A 109 -4.86 3.25 7.17
C LEU A 109 -6.35 2.99 7.43
N LEU A 110 -7.22 3.24 6.46
CA LEU A 110 -8.66 2.95 6.58
C LEU A 110 -8.92 1.45 6.72
N LEU A 111 -8.21 0.61 5.97
CA LEU A 111 -8.32 -0.84 6.10
C LEU A 111 -7.83 -1.32 7.47
N THR A 112 -6.74 -0.76 7.96
CA THR A 112 -6.19 -1.05 9.30
C THR A 112 -7.20 -0.65 10.38
N LEU A 113 -7.82 0.53 10.26
CA LEU A 113 -8.88 0.98 11.16
C LEU A 113 -10.07 0.01 11.14
N LEU A 114 -10.50 -0.42 9.96
CA LEU A 114 -11.59 -1.39 9.80
C LEU A 114 -11.25 -2.72 10.48
N GLN A 115 -10.04 -3.26 10.29
CA GLN A 115 -9.59 -4.47 10.96
C GLN A 115 -9.57 -4.29 12.48
N THR A 116 -9.09 -3.15 12.99
CA THR A 116 -9.08 -2.86 14.43
C THR A 116 -10.50 -2.84 14.99
N VAL A 117 -11.42 -2.11 14.36
CA VAL A 117 -12.83 -2.03 14.81
C VAL A 117 -13.49 -3.40 14.78
N ALA A 118 -13.32 -4.16 13.69
CA ALA A 118 -13.87 -5.51 13.58
C ALA A 118 -13.33 -6.45 14.66
N THR A 119 -12.03 -6.34 14.99
CA THR A 119 -11.40 -7.11 16.07
C THR A 119 -12.01 -6.75 17.42
N VAL A 120 -12.16 -5.47 17.73
CA VAL A 120 -12.75 -5.01 19.00
C VAL A 120 -14.17 -5.53 19.15
N ILE A 121 -15.00 -5.41 18.10
CA ILE A 121 -16.37 -5.93 18.11
C ILE A 121 -16.39 -7.45 18.35
N SER A 122 -15.53 -8.19 17.63
CA SER A 122 -15.43 -9.65 17.75
C SER A 122 -14.84 -10.12 19.09
N ALA A 123 -14.15 -9.23 19.83
CA ALA A 123 -13.59 -9.51 21.15
C ALA A 123 -14.56 -9.20 22.29
N CYS A 124 -15.46 -8.24 22.09
CA CYS A 124 -16.48 -7.83 23.08
C CYS A 124 -17.81 -8.58 22.93
N THR A 125 -17.96 -9.40 21.90
CA THR A 125 -19.06 -10.35 21.70
C THR A 125 -18.60 -11.76 22.07
#